data_AF-A0A3P6QRX5-F1
#
_entry.id   AF-A0A3P6QRX5-F1
#
_cell.length_a   1.000
_cell.length_b   1.000
_cell.length_c   1.000
_cell.angle_alpha   90.00
_cell.angle_beta   90.00
_cell.angle_gamma   90.00
#
_symmetry.space_group_name_H-M   'P 1'
#
loop_
_entity.id
_entity.type
_entity.pdbx_description
1 polymer ?
#
loop_
_entity_poly.entity_id
_entity_poly.type
_entity_poly.pdbx_seq_one_letter_code
_entity_poly.pdbx_strand_id
1 'polypeptide(L)'
;MDDETPGWFTLQDGVLKIWEGVCVLIMDEEIRLYKVRNGNMFNIALETSNLKKVSSDGYWSCVEILGTLEPGHCLLFYHAETPDNAKIMLKNISKSTGKRFSSLSIRLDPDPLRNRNTKEISKRISLWSQLGRHFFKDFRLVLDANMPL
;
A
#
# COMPACT_ATOMS: atom_id res chain seq x y z
N MET A 1 28.96 -1.77 7.87
CA MET A 1 27.91 -0.85 8.32
C MET A 1 26.63 -1.56 7.96
N ASP A 2 26.06 -2.24 8.93
CA ASP A 2 24.84 -3.01 8.74
C ASP A 2 23.71 -2.02 8.52
N ASP A 3 23.14 -2.01 7.30
CA ASP A 3 21.87 -1.35 7.00
C ASP A 3 20.73 -2.16 7.66
N GLU A 4 20.79 -2.30 8.99
CA GLU A 4 19.60 -2.63 9.75
C GLU A 4 18.64 -1.46 9.54
N THR A 5 17.52 -1.72 8.85
CA THR A 5 16.44 -0.74 8.76
C THR A 5 15.47 -1.02 9.92
N PRO A 6 15.64 -0.41 11.11
CA PRO A 6 14.60 -0.45 12.13
C PRO A 6 13.34 0.22 11.54
N GLY A 7 12.16 -0.36 11.79
CA GLY A 7 10.89 0.36 11.57
C GLY A 7 10.27 0.23 10.17
N TRP A 8 9.99 -0.99 9.73
CA TRP A 8 8.96 -1.21 8.69
C TRP A 8 7.61 -1.56 9.30
N PHE A 9 7.63 -2.26 10.43
CA PHE A 9 6.44 -2.77 11.07
C PHE A 9 6.70 -3.06 12.55
N THR A 10 5.61 -3.26 13.29
CA THR A 10 5.57 -4.02 14.54
C THR A 10 4.53 -5.13 14.42
N LEU A 11 4.78 -6.27 15.05
CA LEU A 11 3.82 -7.37 15.15
C LEU A 11 3.61 -7.70 16.63
N GLN A 12 2.42 -7.42 17.14
CA GLN A 12 2.05 -7.67 18.53
C GLN A 12 0.62 -8.20 18.61
N ASP A 13 0.41 -9.28 19.37
CA ASP A 13 -0.89 -9.93 19.60
C ASP A 13 -1.69 -10.30 18.31
N GLY A 14 -0.97 -10.54 17.21
CA GLY A 14 -1.53 -10.85 15.89
C GLY A 14 -1.91 -9.61 15.07
N VAL A 15 -1.57 -8.40 15.53
CA VAL A 15 -1.76 -7.16 14.77
C VAL A 15 -0.44 -6.73 14.15
N LEU A 16 -0.37 -6.77 12.82
CA LEU A 16 0.74 -6.24 12.04
C LEU A 16 0.49 -4.76 11.76
N LYS A 17 1.24 -3.88 12.43
CA LYS A 17 1.22 -2.42 12.20
C LYS A 17 2.36 -2.08 11.24
N ILE A 18 2.07 -1.50 10.08
CA ILE A 18 3.08 -1.14 9.07
C ILE A 18 3.24 0.37 8.91
N TRP A 19 4.47 0.81 8.63
CA TRP A 19 4.80 2.23 8.46
C TRP A 19 4.69 2.69 7.01
N GLU A 20 4.89 3.99 6.84
CA GLU A 20 4.97 4.66 5.55
C GLU A 20 5.82 3.89 4.52
N GLY A 21 5.26 3.76 3.31
CA GLY A 21 5.92 3.15 2.16
C GLY A 21 5.99 1.62 2.20
N VAL A 22 5.43 0.98 3.23
CA VAL A 22 5.45 -0.48 3.38
C VAL A 22 4.19 -1.10 2.79
N CYS A 23 4.39 -2.09 1.92
CA CYS A 23 3.35 -2.95 1.37
C CYS A 23 3.41 -4.32 2.02
N VAL A 24 2.27 -4.80 2.49
CA VAL A 24 2.06 -6.18 2.93
C VAL A 24 1.43 -6.94 1.77
N LEU A 25 2.00 -8.09 1.46
CA LEU A 25 1.42 -9.09 0.58
C LEU A 25 1.22 -10.36 1.42
N ILE A 26 -0.01 -10.83 1.50
CA ILE A 26 -0.35 -12.10 2.13
C ILE A 26 -0.68 -13.07 1.02
N MET A 27 0.04 -14.18 0.96
CA MET A 27 -0.17 -15.21 -0.04
C MET A 27 -0.13 -16.56 0.66
N ASP A 28 -1.28 -17.23 0.65
CA ASP A 28 -1.49 -18.46 1.39
C ASP A 28 -1.22 -18.23 2.90
N GLU A 29 -0.13 -18.75 3.44
CA GLU A 29 0.29 -18.55 4.85
C GLU A 29 1.59 -17.71 4.98
N GLU A 30 2.10 -17.19 3.87
CA GLU A 30 3.31 -16.36 3.86
C GLU A 30 2.93 -14.87 3.84
N ILE A 31 3.53 -14.10 4.75
CA ILE A 31 3.44 -12.64 4.75
C ILE A 31 4.76 -12.09 4.23
N ARG A 32 4.69 -11.28 3.17
CA ARG A 32 5.83 -10.54 2.67
C ARG A 32 5.61 -9.04 2.81
N LEU A 33 6.61 -8.38 3.37
CA LEU A 33 6.68 -6.94 3.42
C LEU A 33 7.56 -6.45 2.28
N TYR A 34 7.14 -5.39 1.60
CA TYR A 34 7.89 -4.75 0.53
C TYR A 34 8.04 -3.27 0.81
N LYS A 35 9.16 -2.69 0.40
CA LYS A 35 9.38 -1.24 0.42
C LYS A 35 10.19 -0.81 -0.77
N VAL A 36 9.85 0.34 -1.34
CA VAL A 36 10.64 0.97 -2.40
C VAL A 36 11.57 2.00 -1.77
N ARG A 37 12.88 1.89 -2.05
CA ARG A 37 13.89 2.88 -1.67
C ARG A 37 14.81 3.12 -2.86
N ASN A 38 14.97 4.38 -3.25
CA ASN A 38 15.82 4.80 -4.38
C ASN A 38 15.53 4.02 -5.68
N GLY A 39 14.24 3.76 -5.96
CA GLY A 39 13.80 2.99 -7.12
C GLY A 39 13.95 1.47 -7.03
N ASN A 40 14.61 0.97 -5.99
CA ASN A 40 14.80 -0.46 -5.75
C ASN A 40 13.74 -1.01 -4.80
N MET A 41 13.30 -2.24 -5.03
CA MET A 41 12.34 -2.93 -4.17
C MET A 41 13.07 -3.87 -3.22
N PHE A 42 12.84 -3.67 -1.93
CA PHE A 42 13.34 -4.50 -0.85
C PHE A 42 12.18 -5.32 -0.29
N ASN A 43 12.45 -6.51 0.25
CA ASN A 43 11.43 -7.33 0.88
C ASN A 43 11.92 -8.12 2.09
N ILE A 44 10.99 -8.44 2.99
CA ILE A 44 11.18 -9.26 4.18
C ILE A 44 10.03 -10.28 4.22
N ALA A 45 10.35 -11.56 4.40
CA ALA A 45 9.35 -12.59 4.66
C ALA A 45 9.14 -12.75 6.18
N LEU A 46 7.89 -12.88 6.60
CA LEU A 46 7.50 -13.15 7.97
C LEU A 46 6.80 -14.51 8.04
N GLU A 47 7.31 -15.38 8.90
CA GLU A 47 6.66 -16.64 9.25
C GLU A 47 5.76 -16.37 10.47
N THR A 48 4.44 -16.25 10.26
CA THR A 48 3.52 -16.10 11.39
C THR A 48 2.16 -16.75 11.10
N SER A 49 1.76 -17.66 11.99
CA SER A 49 0.50 -18.39 11.90
C SER A 49 -0.69 -17.66 12.54
N ASN A 50 -0.46 -16.53 13.21
CA ASN A 50 -1.45 -15.87 14.07
C ASN A 50 -1.79 -14.43 13.66
N LEU A 51 -1.60 -14.06 12.39
CA LEU A 51 -2.00 -12.75 11.90
C LEU A 51 -3.53 -12.61 11.94
N LYS A 52 -4.02 -11.67 12.75
CA LYS A 52 -5.44 -11.33 12.87
C LYS A 52 -5.80 -10.11 12.04
N LYS A 53 -4.91 -9.12 11.96
CA LYS A 53 -5.18 -7.85 11.30
C LYS A 53 -3.91 -7.17 10.82
N VAL A 54 -4.01 -6.52 9.66
CA VAL A 54 -3.05 -5.51 9.20
C VAL A 54 -3.61 -4.12 9.49
N SER A 55 -2.76 -3.24 10.00
CA SER A 55 -3.05 -1.83 10.24
C SER A 55 -1.85 -0.98 9.86
N SER A 56 -2.04 0.32 9.69
CA SER A 56 -0.94 1.24 9.36
C SER A 56 -0.95 2.47 10.24
N ASP A 57 0.25 3.03 10.40
CA ASP A 57 0.56 4.26 11.17
C ASP A 57 1.43 5.22 10.35
N GLY A 58 1.26 5.24 9.03
CA GLY A 58 1.99 6.21 8.22
C GLY A 58 1.33 7.59 8.21
N TYR A 59 2.03 8.55 7.62
CA TYR A 59 1.60 9.95 7.61
C TYR A 59 0.29 10.13 6.84
N TRP A 60 -0.52 11.09 7.27
CA TRP A 60 -1.78 11.50 6.65
C TRP A 60 -1.69 11.84 5.15
N SER A 61 -0.49 12.18 4.66
CA SER A 61 -0.20 12.44 3.24
C SER A 61 -0.16 11.16 2.39
N CYS A 62 -0.09 9.99 3.01
CA CYS A 62 -0.08 8.69 2.36
C CYS A 62 -1.48 8.26 1.90
N VAL A 63 -1.51 7.17 1.15
CA VAL A 63 -2.72 6.58 0.57
C VAL A 63 -2.76 5.10 0.87
N GLU A 64 -3.91 4.60 1.30
CA GLU A 64 -4.11 3.17 1.50
C GLU A 64 -4.53 2.53 0.18
N ILE A 65 -3.75 1.57 -0.30
CA ILE A 65 -4.07 0.75 -1.45
C ILE A 65 -4.36 -0.66 -0.98
N LEU A 66 -5.58 -1.12 -1.24
CA LEU A 66 -6.00 -2.48 -0.98
C LEU A 66 -6.20 -3.19 -2.31
N GLY A 67 -5.76 -4.44 -2.41
CA GLY A 67 -5.99 -5.22 -3.62
C GLY A 67 -6.08 -6.71 -3.36
N THR A 68 -6.71 -7.41 -4.28
CA THR A 68 -6.67 -8.88 -4.34
C THR A 68 -6.06 -9.29 -5.68
N LEU A 69 -5.26 -10.36 -5.68
CA LEU A 69 -4.65 -10.88 -6.90
C LEU A 69 -5.02 -12.35 -7.14
N GLU A 70 -5.24 -12.69 -8.41
CA GLU A 70 -5.62 -14.02 -8.91
C GLU A 70 -4.60 -14.58 -9.92
N PRO A 71 -4.49 -15.92 -10.05
CA PRO A 71 -5.25 -16.95 -9.32
C PRO A 71 -4.80 -17.12 -7.86
N GLY A 72 -5.71 -17.59 -7.00
CA GLY A 72 -5.51 -17.76 -5.55
C GLY A 72 -5.96 -16.55 -4.73
N HIS A 73 -5.95 -16.68 -3.40
CA HIS A 73 -6.31 -15.59 -2.49
C HIS A 73 -5.05 -14.85 -2.03
N CYS A 74 -4.58 -13.92 -2.84
CA CYS A 74 -3.48 -13.02 -2.46
C CYS A 74 -4.04 -11.67 -2.06
N LEU A 75 -3.75 -11.22 -0.83
CA LEU A 75 -4.19 -9.93 -0.31
C LEU A 75 -3.02 -8.94 -0.31
N LEU A 76 -3.28 -7.74 -0.79
CA LEU A 76 -2.35 -6.63 -0.78
C LEU A 76 -2.90 -5.52 0.12
N PHE A 77 -2.08 -5.08 1.08
CA PHE A 77 -2.33 -3.89 1.89
C PHE A 77 -1.10 -2.99 1.80
N TYR A 78 -1.24 -1.82 1.21
CA TYR A 78 -0.11 -0.92 0.99
C TYR A 78 -0.39 0.49 1.48
N HIS A 79 0.51 0.99 2.32
CA HIS A 79 0.49 2.38 2.74
C HIS A 79 1.47 3.21 1.88
N ALA A 80 0.94 3.80 0.82
CA ALA A 80 1.69 4.37 -0.28
C ALA A 80 2.03 5.86 -0.06
N GLU A 81 3.31 6.19 -0.19
CA GLU A 81 3.85 7.56 -0.08
C GLU A 81 3.50 8.41 -1.30
N THR A 82 3.76 7.85 -2.49
CA THR A 82 3.67 8.57 -3.77
C THR A 82 3.11 7.66 -4.88
N PRO A 83 2.45 8.23 -5.90
CA PRO A 83 2.00 7.46 -7.06
C PRO A 83 3.13 6.72 -7.79
N ASP A 84 4.34 7.31 -7.83
CA ASP A 84 5.49 6.71 -8.52
C ASP A 84 6.02 5.49 -7.78
N ASN A 85 6.21 5.59 -6.45
CA ASN A 85 6.59 4.42 -5.63
C ASN A 85 5.51 3.34 -5.71
N ALA A 86 4.23 3.73 -5.70
CA ALA A 86 3.13 2.79 -5.84
C ALA A 86 3.12 2.10 -7.20
N LYS A 87 3.43 2.82 -8.28
CA LYS A 87 3.56 2.23 -9.61
C LYS A 87 4.69 1.19 -9.66
N ILE A 88 5.84 1.49 -9.06
CA ILE A 88 6.97 0.56 -8.95
C ILE A 88 6.54 -0.68 -8.15
N MET A 89 5.92 -0.48 -6.98
CA MET A 89 5.46 -1.53 -6.09
C MET A 89 4.49 -2.48 -6.79
N LEU A 90 3.39 -1.95 -7.32
CA LEU A 90 2.32 -2.74 -7.93
C LEU A 90 2.81 -3.50 -9.18
N LYS A 91 3.66 -2.87 -10.02
CA LYS A 91 4.29 -3.57 -11.16
C LYS A 91 5.16 -4.73 -10.72
N ASN A 92 5.99 -4.52 -9.70
CA ASN A 92 6.89 -5.57 -9.22
C ASN A 92 6.12 -6.71 -8.57
N ILE A 93 5.04 -6.43 -7.82
CA ILE A 93 4.20 -7.47 -7.23
C ILE A 93 3.51 -8.30 -8.31
N SER A 94 2.88 -7.67 -9.31
CA SER A 94 2.26 -8.42 -10.42
C SER A 94 3.30 -9.25 -11.19
N LYS A 95 4.50 -8.70 -11.42
CA LYS A 95 5.58 -9.41 -12.13
C LYS A 95 6.15 -10.57 -11.32
N SER A 96 6.42 -10.38 -10.03
CA SER A 96 7.09 -11.38 -9.19
C SER A 96 6.16 -12.54 -8.79
N THR A 97 4.87 -12.26 -8.64
CA THR A 97 3.86 -13.27 -8.33
C THR A 97 3.30 -13.95 -9.58
N GLY A 98 3.41 -13.32 -10.75
CA GLY A 98 2.72 -13.74 -11.98
C GLY A 98 1.20 -13.59 -11.89
N LYS A 99 0.67 -12.94 -10.85
CA LYS A 99 -0.76 -12.78 -10.58
C LYS A 99 -1.28 -11.45 -11.10
N ARG A 100 -2.58 -11.40 -11.39
CA ARG A 100 -3.30 -10.22 -11.87
C ARG A 100 -4.22 -9.68 -10.79
N PHE A 101 -4.39 -8.36 -10.72
CA PHE A 101 -5.38 -7.77 -9.81
C PHE A 101 -6.80 -8.18 -10.20
N SER A 102 -7.56 -8.70 -9.24
CA SER A 102 -9.00 -8.96 -9.36
C SER A 102 -9.84 -7.92 -8.62
N SER A 103 -9.23 -7.20 -7.68
CA SER A 103 -9.79 -5.98 -7.10
C SER A 103 -8.67 -5.01 -6.74
N LEU A 104 -9.02 -3.72 -6.75
CA LEU A 104 -8.14 -2.65 -6.31
C LEU A 104 -8.98 -1.52 -5.74
N SER A 105 -8.63 -1.04 -4.55
CA SER A 105 -9.18 0.17 -3.97
C SER A 105 -8.06 1.07 -3.50
N ILE A 106 -8.25 2.37 -3.72
CA ILE A 106 -7.33 3.42 -3.31
C ILE A 106 -8.13 4.37 -2.42
N ARG A 107 -7.77 4.45 -1.14
CA ARG A 107 -8.38 5.33 -0.13
C ARG A 107 -7.40 6.41 0.25
N LEU A 108 -7.81 7.67 0.14
CA LEU A 108 -6.99 8.83 0.49
C LEU A 108 -7.80 9.95 1.14
N ASP A 109 -7.15 10.75 1.98
CA ASP A 109 -7.61 12.10 2.26
C ASP A 109 -7.38 12.96 1.00
N PRO A 110 -8.45 13.54 0.42
CA PRO A 110 -8.31 14.45 -0.72
C PRO A 110 -7.50 15.71 -0.38
N ASP A 111 -7.54 16.16 0.88
CA ASP A 111 -6.84 17.33 1.40
C ASP A 111 -6.07 16.96 2.67
N PRO A 112 -4.92 16.25 2.54
CA PRO A 112 -4.18 15.72 3.68
C PRO A 112 -3.72 16.82 4.65
N LEU A 113 -3.54 18.05 4.16
CA LEU A 113 -3.14 19.20 4.99
C LEU A 113 -4.32 20.08 5.41
N ARG A 114 -5.54 19.73 4.99
CA ARG A 114 -6.78 20.47 5.23
C ARG A 114 -6.67 21.96 4.86
N ASN A 115 -5.79 22.27 3.90
CA ASN A 115 -5.43 23.63 3.52
C ASN A 115 -6.41 24.23 2.49
N ARG A 116 -7.40 23.44 2.05
CA ARG A 116 -8.50 23.81 1.16
C ARG A 116 -8.06 24.27 -0.23
N ASN A 117 -6.87 23.88 -0.69
CA ASN A 117 -6.39 24.20 -2.02
C ASN A 117 -7.02 23.26 -3.07
N THR A 118 -8.12 23.69 -3.67
CA THR A 118 -8.88 22.90 -4.66
C THR A 118 -8.06 22.42 -5.86
N LYS A 119 -7.04 23.18 -6.30
CA LYS A 119 -6.17 22.76 -7.41
C LYS A 119 -5.29 21.58 -7.02
N GLU A 120 -4.64 21.65 -5.87
CA GLU A 120 -3.79 20.57 -5.37
C GLU A 120 -4.60 19.32 -5.00
N ILE A 121 -5.77 19.50 -4.38
CA ILE A 121 -6.72 18.42 -4.09
C ILE A 121 -7.10 17.68 -5.38
N SER A 122 -7.53 18.44 -6.41
CA SER A 122 -7.95 17.87 -7.69
C SER A 122 -6.79 17.14 -8.39
N LYS A 123 -5.58 17.72 -8.34
CA LYS A 123 -4.37 17.10 -8.90
C LYS A 123 -4.05 15.78 -8.20
N ARG A 124 -4.06 15.75 -6.86
CA ARG A 124 -3.82 14.55 -6.07
C ARG A 124 -4.82 13.44 -6.41
N ILE A 125 -6.12 13.75 -6.41
CA ILE A 125 -7.19 12.81 -6.78
C ILE A 125 -6.96 12.25 -8.19
N SER A 126 -6.64 13.13 -9.16
CA SER A 126 -6.39 12.73 -10.55
C SER A 126 -5.19 11.78 -10.68
N LEU A 127 -4.07 12.08 -10.02
CA LEU A 127 -2.87 11.24 -10.06
C LEU A 127 -3.14 9.83 -9.53
N TRP A 128 -3.79 9.71 -8.37
CA TRP A 128 -4.12 8.42 -7.77
C TRP A 128 -5.19 7.66 -8.57
N SER A 129 -6.16 8.38 -9.15
CA SER A 129 -7.17 7.79 -10.05
C SER A 129 -6.54 7.22 -11.31
N GLN A 130 -5.61 7.94 -11.95
CA GLN A 130 -4.88 7.46 -13.11
C GLN A 130 -4.04 6.22 -12.81
N LEU A 131 -3.38 6.20 -11.64
CA LEU A 131 -2.65 5.03 -11.17
C LEU A 131 -3.59 3.82 -11.03
N GLY A 132 -4.73 3.98 -10.35
CA GLY A 132 -5.71 2.90 -10.17
C GLY A 132 -6.17 2.30 -11.50
N ARG A 133 -6.59 3.16 -12.45
CA ARG A 133 -7.00 2.74 -13.80
C ARG A 133 -5.92 1.99 -14.56
N HIS A 134 -4.65 2.32 -14.33
CA HIS A 134 -3.52 1.66 -15.00
C HIS A 134 -3.40 0.18 -14.61
N PHE A 135 -3.73 -0.18 -13.36
CA PHE A 135 -3.59 -1.55 -12.87
C PHE A 135 -4.90 -2.34 -12.87
N PHE A 136 -6.03 -1.67 -12.65
CA PHE A 136 -7.33 -2.31 -12.62
C PHE A 136 -8.41 -1.35 -13.11
N LYS A 137 -9.06 -1.68 -14.23
CA LYS A 137 -10.01 -0.79 -14.90
C LYS A 137 -11.18 -0.39 -13.99
N ASP A 138 -11.66 -1.34 -13.20
CA ASP A 138 -12.83 -1.20 -12.32
C ASP A 138 -12.43 -0.91 -10.87
N PHE A 139 -11.26 -0.28 -10.65
CA PHE A 139 -10.79 0.09 -9.32
C PHE A 139 -11.74 1.08 -8.63
N ARG A 140 -11.72 1.07 -7.29
CA ARG A 140 -12.51 1.99 -6.47
C ARG A 140 -11.62 3.06 -5.84
N LEU A 141 -11.91 4.33 -6.14
CA LEU A 141 -11.34 5.47 -5.41
C LEU A 141 -12.27 5.85 -4.24
N VAL A 142 -11.72 5.92 -3.03
CA VAL A 142 -12.44 6.33 -1.81
C VAL A 142 -11.82 7.61 -1.29
N LEU A 143 -12.60 8.68 -1.26
CA LEU A 143 -12.19 9.94 -0.65
C LEU A 143 -12.64 9.93 0.81
N ASP A 144 -11.70 10.04 1.73
CA ASP A 144 -11.98 9.93 3.15
C ASP A 144 -11.23 11.01 3.93
N ALA A 145 -11.94 12.10 4.22
CA ALA A 145 -11.42 13.22 5.01
C ALA A 145 -11.30 12.89 6.52
N ASN A 146 -11.70 11.68 6.95
CA ASN A 146 -11.54 11.17 8.31
C ASN A 146 -10.38 10.18 8.42
N MET A 147 -9.54 10.06 7.40
CA MET A 147 -8.28 9.34 7.57
C MET A 147 -7.51 9.95 8.76
N PRO A 148 -6.91 9.10 9.63
CA PRO A 148 -6.19 9.59 10.80
C PRO A 148 -5.14 10.62 10.41
N LEU A 149 -5.10 11.73 11.15
CA LEU A 149 -4.01 12.70 11.12
C LEU A 149 -2.83 12.17 11.93
#